data_AF-A0A1F2Y7L0-F1
#
_entry.id   AF-A0A1F2Y7L0-F1
#
_cell.length_a   1.000
_cell.length_b   1.000
_cell.length_c   1.000
_cell.angle_alpha   90.00
_cell.angle_beta   90.00
_cell.angle_gamma   90.00
#
_symmetry.space_group_name_H-M   'P 1'
#
loop_
_entity.id
_entity.type
_entity.pdbx_description
1 polymer ?
#
loop_
_entity_poly.entity_id
_entity_poly.type
_entity_poly.pdbx_seq_one_letter_code
_entity_poly.pdbx_strand_id
1 'polypeptide(L)'
;MRTLEVRRHARRDPNADRLSADGRAQAEDLGRTLAGGYEVVFVSPAQRAAETVAWLLRGLGAQLPPHGVIPGLGGEGTDRSPLAMAGVLVALLDAVPEGGRGLAVSHTPLIERAVLGLVAEDIDPLGECEGVLLTKEGDEGPVRVVELRLPAPP
;
A
#
# COMPACT_ATOMS: atom_id res chain seq x y z
N MET A 1 6.22 13.51 -12.34
CA MET A 1 5.74 12.18 -11.93
C MET A 1 5.62 12.05 -10.42
N ARG A 2 4.51 11.48 -9.96
CA ARG A 2 4.33 10.97 -8.58
C ARG A 2 4.12 9.47 -8.62
N THR A 3 4.60 8.76 -7.61
CA THR A 3 4.40 7.32 -7.48
C THR A 3 3.89 6.96 -6.08
N LEU A 4 2.94 6.03 -6.01
CA LEU A 4 2.42 5.50 -4.75
C LEU A 4 2.37 3.98 -4.82
N GLU A 5 3.14 3.34 -3.97
CA GLU A 5 3.10 1.89 -3.78
C GLU A 5 2.04 1.56 -2.73
N VAL A 6 1.00 0.82 -3.11
CA VAL A 6 -0.09 0.43 -2.22
C VAL A 6 -0.02 -1.06 -1.98
N ARG A 7 0.31 -1.47 -0.76
CA ARG A 7 0.55 -2.87 -0.37
C ARG A 7 -0.55 -3.38 0.56
N ARG A 8 -0.90 -4.66 0.45
CA ARG A 8 -1.62 -5.39 1.49
C ARG A 8 -0.69 -5.60 2.68
N HIS A 9 -1.23 -5.50 3.89
CA HIS A 9 -0.48 -5.84 5.10
C HIS A 9 0.15 -7.25 5.03
N ALA A 10 1.26 -7.43 5.74
CA ALA A 10 1.93 -8.73 5.86
C ALA A 10 1.10 -9.74 6.68
N ARG A 11 1.52 -11.00 6.73
CA ARG A 11 0.81 -12.05 7.46
C ARG A 11 0.50 -11.65 8.92
N ARG A 12 -0.78 -11.66 9.27
CA ARG A 12 -1.25 -11.27 10.61
C ARG A 12 -1.27 -12.45 11.58
N ASP A 13 -1.22 -12.12 12.86
CA ASP A 13 -1.70 -13.02 13.91
C ASP A 13 -3.21 -13.26 13.72
N PRO A 14 -3.69 -14.51 13.69
CA PRO A 14 -5.12 -14.79 13.53
C PRO A 14 -5.95 -14.25 14.70
N ASN A 15 -5.37 -14.11 15.89
CA ASN A 15 -6.05 -13.79 17.15
C ASN A 15 -5.85 -12.34 17.62
N ALA A 16 -5.06 -11.54 16.91
CA ALA A 16 -4.76 -10.15 17.30
C ALA A 16 -4.54 -9.25 16.09
N ASP A 17 -4.78 -7.94 16.24
CA ASP A 17 -4.44 -6.96 15.21
C ASP A 17 -2.95 -6.63 15.24
N ARG A 18 -2.12 -7.59 14.82
CA ARG A 18 -0.66 -7.47 14.75
C ARG A 18 -0.11 -8.45 13.73
N LEU A 19 1.17 -8.31 13.37
CA LEU A 19 1.85 -9.28 12.53
C LEU A 19 2.23 -10.53 13.31
N SER A 20 2.16 -11.68 12.63
CA SER A 20 2.79 -12.92 13.10
C SER A 20 4.31 -12.83 12.96
N ALA A 21 5.06 -13.77 13.54
CA ALA A 21 6.51 -13.85 13.34
C ALA A 21 6.87 -13.95 11.85
N ASP A 22 6.18 -14.81 11.11
CA ASP A 22 6.32 -14.95 9.66
C ASP A 22 5.99 -13.66 8.91
N GLY A 23 4.95 -12.92 9.33
CA GLY A 23 4.58 -11.66 8.67
C GLY A 23 5.63 -10.57 8.86
N ARG A 24 6.29 -10.54 10.02
CA ARG A 24 7.42 -9.63 10.26
C ARG A 24 8.60 -9.97 9.37
N ALA A 25 8.97 -11.25 9.30
CA ALA A 25 10.02 -11.73 8.41
C ALA A 25 9.68 -11.42 6.94
N GLN A 26 8.46 -11.71 6.50
CA GLN A 26 7.98 -11.43 5.15
C GLN A 26 8.12 -9.94 4.77
N ALA A 27 7.65 -9.03 5.64
CA ALA A 27 7.76 -7.59 5.41
C ALA A 27 9.21 -7.11 5.38
N GLU A 28 10.06 -7.63 6.27
CA GLU A 28 11.47 -7.29 6.31
C GLU A 28 12.23 -7.82 5.08
N ASP A 29 11.96 -9.05 4.66
CA ASP A 29 12.53 -9.68 3.47
C ASP A 29 12.17 -8.88 2.22
N LEU A 30 10.90 -8.49 2.06
CA LEU A 30 10.48 -7.58 1.00
C LEU A 30 11.25 -6.26 1.08
N GLY A 31 11.35 -5.65 2.27
CA GLY A 31 12.12 -4.44 2.50
C GLY A 31 13.55 -4.50 1.96
N ARG A 32 14.25 -5.64 2.16
CA ARG A 32 15.62 -5.85 1.66
C ARG A 32 15.74 -5.92 0.14
N THR A 33 14.65 -6.21 -0.57
CA THR A 33 14.64 -6.25 -2.05
C THR A 33 14.34 -4.88 -2.68
N LEU A 34 13.82 -3.94 -1.90
CA LEU A 34 13.43 -2.63 -2.39
C LEU A 34 14.66 -1.71 -2.45
N ALA A 35 14.65 -0.82 -3.44
CA ALA A 35 15.66 0.22 -3.58
C ALA A 35 15.03 1.60 -3.39
N GLY A 36 15.86 2.58 -3.03
CA GLY A 36 15.44 3.95 -2.75
C GLY A 36 14.78 4.11 -1.38
N GLY A 37 14.11 5.24 -1.18
CA GLY A 37 13.33 5.53 0.02
C GLY A 37 11.88 5.87 -0.32
N TYR A 38 11.12 6.22 0.71
CA TYR A 38 9.79 6.79 0.59
C TYR A 38 9.79 8.19 1.20
N GLU A 39 9.20 9.14 0.50
CA GLU A 39 9.07 10.54 0.94
C GLU A 39 7.88 10.70 1.91
N VAL A 40 6.89 9.81 1.83
CA VAL A 40 5.70 9.82 2.68
C VAL A 40 5.14 8.41 2.85
N VAL A 41 4.56 8.14 4.02
CA VAL A 41 3.94 6.87 4.37
C VAL A 41 2.48 7.07 4.79
N PHE A 42 1.60 6.18 4.34
CA PHE A 42 0.20 6.13 4.74
C PHE A 42 -0.17 4.73 5.23
N VAL A 43 -0.94 4.65 6.30
CA VAL A 43 -1.43 3.35 6.80
C VAL A 43 -2.90 3.42 7.14
N SER A 44 -3.62 2.32 6.94
CA SER A 44 -4.94 2.18 7.58
C SER A 44 -4.83 2.23 9.10
N PRO A 45 -5.92 2.48 9.85
CA PRO A 45 -5.91 2.46 11.32
C PRO A 45 -5.53 1.11 11.96
N ALA A 46 -5.51 0.02 11.21
CA ALA A 46 -5.13 -1.30 11.73
C ALA A 46 -3.65 -1.34 12.15
N GLN A 47 -3.36 -1.86 13.34
CA GLN A 47 -2.00 -1.94 13.86
C GLN A 47 -1.11 -2.82 12.97
N ARG A 48 -1.63 -3.90 12.38
CA ARG A 48 -0.88 -4.74 11.42
C ARG A 48 -0.38 -3.97 10.19
N ALA A 49 -1.07 -2.90 9.77
CA ALA A 49 -0.63 -2.07 8.66
C ALA A 49 0.59 -1.23 9.04
N ALA A 50 0.56 -0.61 10.23
CA ALA A 50 1.69 0.13 10.79
C ALA A 50 2.91 -0.79 11.04
N GLU A 51 2.68 -1.98 11.60
CA GLU A 51 3.75 -2.97 11.77
C GLU A 51 4.36 -3.40 10.43
N THR A 52 3.55 -3.58 9.38
CA THR A 52 4.06 -3.93 8.03
C THR A 52 5.04 -2.87 7.53
N VAL A 53 4.69 -1.58 7.64
CA VAL A 53 5.61 -0.50 7.28
C VAL A 53 6.89 -0.56 8.12
N ALA A 54 6.78 -0.73 9.43
CA ALA A 54 7.95 -0.72 10.31
C ALA A 54 8.96 -1.81 9.94
N TRP A 55 8.50 -3.03 9.64
CA TRP A 55 9.37 -4.13 9.22
C TRP A 55 9.90 -3.95 7.80
N LEU A 56 9.09 -3.42 6.88
CA LEU A 56 9.55 -3.09 5.52
C LEU A 56 10.66 -2.03 5.53
N LEU A 57 10.48 -0.93 6.27
CA LEU A 57 11.50 0.12 6.40
C LEU A 57 12.76 -0.39 7.10
N ARG A 58 12.61 -1.28 8.09
CA ARG A 58 13.75 -1.97 8.72
C ARG A 58 14.56 -2.76 7.70
N GLY A 59 13.89 -3.55 6.86
CA GLY A 59 14.55 -4.32 5.79
C GLY A 59 15.24 -3.41 4.76
N LEU A 60 14.61 -2.28 4.43
CA LEU A 60 15.14 -1.26 3.54
C LEU A 60 16.33 -0.49 4.14
N GLY A 61 16.55 -0.56 5.45
CA GLY A 61 17.53 0.28 6.16
C GLY A 61 17.14 1.76 6.22
N ALA A 62 15.85 2.06 6.08
CA ALA A 62 15.31 3.42 6.04
C ALA A 62 14.71 3.86 7.39
N GLN A 63 14.73 5.16 7.65
CA GLN A 63 13.98 5.78 8.75
C GLN A 63 12.51 6.01 8.34
N LEU A 64 11.63 6.20 9.32
CA LEU A 64 10.23 6.54 9.07
C LEU A 64 10.13 7.99 8.53
N PRO A 65 9.63 8.20 7.29
CA PRO A 65 9.38 9.54 6.77
C PRO A 65 8.13 10.18 7.41
N PRO A 66 7.74 11.41 7.01
CA PRO A 66 6.41 11.93 7.30
C PRO A 66 5.33 10.87 7.02
N HIS A 67 4.39 10.72 7.95
CA HIS A 67 3.42 9.64 7.89
C HIS A 67 2.04 10.05 8.38
N GLY A 68 1.01 9.35 7.90
CA GLY A 68 -0.37 9.56 8.29
C GLY A 68 -1.18 8.27 8.42
N VAL A 69 -2.12 8.25 9.37
CA VAL A 69 -3.13 7.21 9.50
C VAL A 69 -4.38 7.64 8.75
N ILE A 70 -4.81 6.85 7.76
CA ILE A 70 -5.86 7.20 6.81
C ILE A 70 -7.03 6.21 6.97
N PRO A 71 -8.15 6.60 7.60
CA PRO A 71 -9.32 5.73 7.78
C PRO A 71 -9.85 5.11 6.48
N GLY A 72 -9.80 5.86 5.37
CA GLY A 72 -10.20 5.40 4.04
C GLY A 72 -9.41 4.18 3.54
N LEU A 73 -8.15 4.00 3.96
CA LEU A 73 -7.38 2.78 3.64
C LEU A 73 -7.93 1.53 4.33
N GLY A 74 -8.70 1.67 5.41
CA GLY A 74 -9.50 0.62 6.03
C GLY A 74 -10.96 0.57 5.56
N GLY A 75 -11.32 1.42 4.59
CA GLY A 75 -12.69 1.56 4.09
C GLY A 75 -13.63 2.28 5.07
N GLU A 76 -13.11 2.91 6.12
CA GLU A 76 -13.88 3.71 7.06
C GLU A 76 -14.24 5.07 6.44
N GLY A 77 -15.46 5.55 6.70
CA GLY A 77 -15.95 6.81 6.13
C GLY A 77 -16.25 6.76 4.62
N THR A 78 -16.25 5.57 4.02
CA THR A 78 -16.59 5.34 2.62
C THR A 78 -17.73 4.32 2.51
N ASP A 79 -18.46 4.32 1.40
CA ASP A 79 -19.37 3.22 1.05
C ASP A 79 -18.63 1.97 0.51
N ARG A 80 -17.29 2.02 0.50
CA ARG A 80 -16.39 1.01 -0.04
C ARG A 80 -16.68 0.69 -1.51
N SER A 81 -17.39 1.53 -2.25
CA SER A 81 -17.56 1.35 -3.70
C SER A 81 -16.21 1.42 -4.41
N PRO A 82 -16.05 0.82 -5.61
CA PRO A 82 -14.81 0.94 -6.37
C PRO A 82 -14.36 2.39 -6.57
N LEU A 83 -15.31 3.28 -6.91
CA LEU A 83 -15.04 4.71 -7.09
C LEU A 83 -14.63 5.41 -5.80
N ALA A 84 -15.26 5.08 -4.66
CA ALA A 84 -14.84 5.66 -3.38
C ALA A 84 -13.43 5.21 -2.99
N MET A 85 -13.10 3.93 -3.18
CA MET A 85 -11.76 3.42 -2.89
C MET A 85 -10.71 4.00 -3.85
N ALA A 86 -11.04 4.16 -5.13
CA ALA A 86 -10.21 4.86 -6.10
C ALA A 86 -9.92 6.30 -5.66
N GLY A 87 -10.95 7.03 -5.23
CA GLY A 87 -10.82 8.40 -4.72
C GLY A 87 -9.85 8.52 -3.54
N VAL A 88 -9.86 7.54 -2.61
CA VAL A 88 -8.88 7.47 -1.52
C VAL A 88 -7.45 7.36 -2.08
N LEU A 89 -7.20 6.44 -3.00
CA LEU A 89 -5.86 6.24 -3.54
C LEU A 89 -5.38 7.41 -4.40
N VAL A 90 -6.27 8.07 -5.16
CA VAL A 90 -5.94 9.30 -5.91
C VAL A 90 -5.52 10.41 -4.95
N ALA A 91 -6.29 10.65 -3.88
CA ALA A 91 -5.96 11.68 -2.90
C ALA A 91 -4.59 11.43 -2.23
N LEU A 92 -4.24 10.17 -1.96
CA LEU A 92 -2.93 9.82 -1.42
C LEU A 92 -1.80 9.97 -2.44
N LEU A 93 -2.05 9.61 -3.70
CA LEU A 93 -1.08 9.80 -4.78
C LEU A 93 -0.79 11.27 -5.03
N ASP A 94 -1.82 12.13 -4.99
CA ASP A 94 -1.69 13.58 -5.13
C ASP A 94 -0.98 14.23 -3.93
N ALA A 95 -1.04 13.60 -2.75
CA ALA A 95 -0.30 14.03 -1.57
C ALA A 95 1.19 13.65 -1.59
N VAL A 96 1.64 12.80 -2.52
CA VAL A 96 3.06 12.50 -2.70
C VAL A 96 3.77 13.73 -3.28
N PRO A 97 4.95 14.13 -2.78
CA PRO A 97 5.73 15.20 -3.39
C PRO A 97 6.02 14.94 -4.87
N GLU A 98 6.09 15.99 -5.69
CA GLU A 98 6.45 15.88 -7.10
C GLU A 98 7.86 15.26 -7.24
N GLY A 99 8.00 14.24 -8.09
CA GLY A 99 9.22 13.43 -8.20
C GLY A 99 9.43 12.42 -7.08
N GLY A 100 8.52 12.37 -6.09
CA GLY A 100 8.60 11.52 -4.93
C GLY A 100 7.92 10.16 -5.08
N ARG A 101 8.18 9.31 -4.09
CA ARG A 101 7.59 7.98 -3.94
C ARG A 101 6.92 7.85 -2.58
N GLY A 102 5.64 7.52 -2.56
CA GLY A 102 4.88 7.21 -1.36
C GLY A 102 4.71 5.71 -1.15
N LEU A 103 4.46 5.32 0.11
CA LEU A 103 4.03 3.98 0.49
C LEU A 103 2.68 4.06 1.20
N ALA A 104 1.73 3.21 0.83
CA ALA A 104 0.48 3.01 1.55
C ALA A 104 0.30 1.53 1.92
N VAL A 105 -0.16 1.24 3.14
CA VAL A 105 -0.53 -0.13 3.55
C VAL A 105 -2.03 -0.23 3.88
N SER A 106 -2.71 -1.14 3.18
CA SER A 106 -4.15 -1.37 3.20
C SER A 106 -4.47 -2.87 3.22
N HIS A 107 -5.66 -3.25 2.76
CA HIS A 107 -6.26 -4.57 2.90
C HIS A 107 -6.90 -5.02 1.59
N THR A 108 -6.87 -6.33 1.34
CA THR A 108 -7.82 -6.97 0.43
C THR A 108 -9.21 -7.02 1.08
N PRO A 109 -10.32 -6.80 0.34
CA PRO A 109 -10.39 -6.51 -1.10
C PRO A 109 -10.40 -5.00 -1.43
N LEU A 110 -9.95 -4.13 -0.53
CA LEU A 110 -10.09 -2.68 -0.70
C LEU A 110 -9.15 -2.12 -1.77
N ILE A 111 -7.95 -2.68 -1.91
CA ILE A 111 -6.98 -2.29 -2.94
C ILE A 111 -7.52 -2.67 -4.31
N GLU A 112 -8.02 -3.90 -4.47
CA GLU A 112 -8.59 -4.43 -5.70
C GLU A 112 -9.81 -3.61 -6.15
N ARG A 113 -10.67 -3.23 -5.19
CA ARG A 113 -11.79 -2.32 -5.48
C ARG A 113 -11.34 -0.95 -5.94
N ALA A 114 -10.26 -0.42 -5.36
CA ALA A 114 -9.69 0.84 -5.84
C ALA A 114 -9.16 0.72 -7.27
N VAL A 115 -8.49 -0.39 -7.61
CA VAL A 115 -8.02 -0.67 -8.98
C VAL A 115 -9.19 -0.73 -9.96
N LEU A 116 -10.25 -1.46 -9.62
CA LEU A 116 -11.47 -1.51 -10.42
C LEU A 116 -12.07 -0.10 -10.64
N GLY A 117 -12.07 0.75 -9.61
CA GLY A 117 -12.55 2.13 -9.74
C GLY A 117 -11.61 3.06 -10.54
N LEU A 118 -10.30 2.79 -10.56
CA LEU A 118 -9.29 3.60 -11.24
C LEU A 118 -9.21 3.30 -12.74
N VAL A 119 -9.21 2.02 -13.10
CA VAL A 119 -8.90 1.57 -14.47
C VAL A 119 -9.96 0.66 -15.09
N ALA A 120 -11.07 0.41 -14.38
CA ALA A 120 -12.15 -0.49 -14.83
C ALA A 120 -11.69 -1.93 -15.11
N GLU A 121 -10.64 -2.37 -14.41
CA GLU A 121 -10.11 -3.74 -14.48
C GLU A 121 -10.21 -4.41 -13.11
N ASP A 122 -10.70 -5.65 -13.11
CA ASP A 122 -10.60 -6.56 -11.96
C ASP A 122 -9.25 -7.25 -11.97
N ILE A 123 -8.61 -7.32 -10.81
CA ILE A 123 -7.37 -8.07 -10.60
C ILE A 123 -7.60 -9.23 -9.64
N ASP A 124 -6.77 -10.26 -9.75
CA ASP A 124 -6.80 -11.37 -8.79
C ASP A 124 -6.54 -10.86 -7.36
N PRO A 125 -7.09 -11.51 -6.33
CA PRO A 125 -6.84 -11.11 -4.93
C PRO A 125 -5.34 -11.00 -4.62
N LEU A 126 -4.96 -9.94 -3.92
CA LEU A 126 -3.57 -9.69 -3.53
C LEU A 126 -3.17 -10.56 -2.33
N GLY A 127 -2.04 -11.25 -2.46
CA GLY A 127 -1.36 -11.91 -1.34
C GLY A 127 -0.85 -10.91 -0.30
N GLU A 128 -0.50 -11.39 0.89
CA GLU A 128 0.16 -10.54 1.89
C GLU A 128 1.45 -9.95 1.33
N CYS A 129 1.71 -8.66 1.61
CA CYS A 129 2.82 -7.89 1.01
C CYS A 129 2.78 -7.70 -0.51
N GLU A 130 1.81 -8.26 -1.23
CA GLU A 130 1.55 -7.86 -2.62
C GLU A 130 0.84 -6.51 -2.66
N GLY A 131 0.76 -5.91 -3.84
CA GLY A 131 0.15 -4.60 -3.99
C GLY A 131 0.00 -4.13 -5.42
N VAL A 132 -0.11 -2.82 -5.57
CA VAL A 132 -0.06 -2.12 -6.84
C VAL A 132 0.83 -0.89 -6.74
N LEU A 133 1.48 -0.54 -7.86
CA LEU A 133 2.17 0.73 -8.05
C LEU A 133 1.26 1.65 -8.86
N LEU A 134 0.90 2.78 -8.26
CA LEU A 134 0.20 3.87 -8.94
C LEU A 134 1.22 4.90 -9.43
N THR A 135 1.06 5.35 -10.67
CA THR A 135 1.90 6.41 -11.26
C THR A 135 1.03 7.47 -11.91
N LYS A 136 1.36 8.74 -11.70
CA LYS A 136 0.67 9.88 -12.30
C LYS A 136 1.68 10.93 -12.80
N GLU A 137 1.48 11.39 -14.02
CA GLU A 137 2.30 12.46 -14.63
C GLU A 137 1.61 13.82 -14.49
N GLY A 138 2.23 14.73 -13.73
CA GLY A 138 1.62 16.02 -13.40
C GLY A 138 0.32 15.88 -12.60
N ASP A 139 -0.36 17.00 -12.36
CA ASP A 139 -1.53 17.05 -11.47
C ASP A 139 -2.82 16.58 -12.16
N GLU A 140 -2.89 16.63 -13.50
CA GLU A 140 -4.07 16.27 -14.29
C GLU A 140 -3.88 14.98 -15.13
N GLY A 141 -2.72 14.34 -15.03
CA GLY A 141 -2.43 13.13 -15.80
C GLY A 141 -3.27 11.92 -15.37
N PRO A 142 -3.48 10.94 -16.27
CA PRO A 142 -4.15 9.70 -15.92
C PRO A 142 -3.31 8.88 -14.94
N VAL A 143 -3.98 8.17 -14.04
CA VAL A 143 -3.34 7.20 -13.15
C VAL A 143 -3.09 5.90 -13.90
N ARG A 144 -1.85 5.42 -13.84
CA ARG A 144 -1.46 4.09 -14.32
C ARG A 144 -1.28 3.15 -13.14
N VAL A 145 -1.68 1.91 -13.31
CA VAL A 145 -1.59 0.85 -12.30
C VAL A 145 -0.69 -0.26 -12.81
N VAL A 146 0.23 -0.74 -11.97
CA VAL A 146 1.02 -1.95 -12.21
C VAL A 146 0.92 -2.85 -10.99
N GLU A 147 0.62 -4.13 -11.17
CA GLU A 147 0.57 -5.10 -10.07
C GLU A 147 1.96 -5.41 -9.53
N LEU A 148 2.07 -5.47 -8.20
CA LEU A 148 3.28 -5.82 -7.46
C LEU A 148 3.07 -7.18 -6.80
N ARG A 149 3.27 -8.24 -7.58
CA ARG A 149 3.14 -9.63 -7.14
C ARG A 149 4.43 -10.15 -6.54
N LEU A 150 4.31 -11.01 -5.53
CA LEU A 150 5.44 -11.75 -5.00
C LEU A 150 5.58 -13.06 -5.78
N PRO A 151 6.81 -13.59 -5.94
CA PRO A 151 6.98 -14.92 -6.49
C PRO A 151 6.18 -15.93 -5.66
N ALA A 152 5.54 -16.89 -6.33
CA ALA A 152 4.95 -18.02 -5.64
C ALA A 152 6.05 -18.70 -4.80
N PRO A 153 5.77 -19.09 -3.54
CA PRO A 153 6.71 -19.91 -2.79
C PRO A 153 7.00 -21.19 -3.59
N PRO A 154 8.26 -21.67 -3.56
CA PRO A 154 8.66 -22.89 -4.26
C PRO A 154 7.92 -24.14 -3.77
#